data_AF-A0A7K0FJB6-F1
#
_entry.id   AF-A0A7K0FJB6-F1
#
_cell.length_a   1.000
_cell.length_b   1.000
_cell.length_c   1.000
_cell.angle_alpha   90.00
_cell.angle_beta   90.00
_cell.angle_gamma   90.00
#
_symmetry.space_group_name_H-M   'P 1'
#
loop_
_entity.id
_entity.type
_entity.pdbx_description
1 polymer ?
#
loop_
_entity_poly.entity_id
_entity_poly.type
_entity_poly.pdbx_seq_one_letter_code
_entity_poly.pdbx_strand_id
1 'polypeptide(L)'
;MKKIFLLFCPLLAMAQTHNTGVFVISPQTKVSTVGALTNTVNGTVLNDGELYVYDDFSNEGLVTFTPNTKTGLTVLKGSKGIQNISGNSPIDWNNLQLDNSSIQPAFTLSNEVTVFGEANFLKGIVNSNVVDSKIIFESTATVINASDASHVDGIVKKIGATAFEYPIGASGFYRYASLSAPDVSTDSFTSQYFFENSDALYPGTKKESTIELIDHAEYWKIERTNGASNIILTLSWNEATTPAAVIAAPYENIHIVRWDPAASQWTDAGGVADFSAKEVTTLMKPLTSYGIFTLARVKASNTTVLNCAGEPVEIMNLMSPNNDGLNDYFRILGLSLCPNNRLEIFNRWGVKVFETSSYDTKGNIFEGFSDARLTLNKGKLLPAGTYFYVLTFRDENSTVKQKEKIGYLFMTY
;
A
#
# COMPACT_ATOMS: atom_id res chain seq x y z
N MET A 1 -50.88 60.46 -16.76
CA MET A 1 -49.90 60.06 -15.72
C MET A 1 -49.04 58.93 -16.28
N LYS A 2 -47.72 59.10 -16.39
CA LYS A 2 -46.78 58.06 -16.83
C LYS A 2 -46.61 57.02 -15.72
N LYS A 3 -46.87 55.74 -16.02
CA LYS A 3 -46.55 54.63 -15.10
C LYS A 3 -45.08 54.28 -15.27
N ILE A 4 -44.29 54.43 -14.21
CA ILE A 4 -42.92 53.94 -14.13
C ILE A 4 -43.00 52.47 -13.72
N PHE A 5 -42.47 51.58 -14.56
CA PHE A 5 -42.29 50.17 -14.27
C PHE A 5 -40.86 50.01 -13.71
N LEU A 6 -40.73 49.69 -12.42
CA LEU A 6 -39.45 49.35 -11.81
C LEU A 6 -39.16 47.88 -12.08
N LEU A 7 -38.23 47.61 -12.99
CA LEU A 7 -37.69 46.27 -13.23
C LEU A 7 -36.66 45.98 -12.13
N PHE A 8 -37.00 45.13 -11.16
CA PHE A 8 -36.01 44.55 -10.24
C PHE A 8 -35.33 43.38 -10.96
N CYS A 9 -34.10 43.58 -11.43
CA CYS A 9 -33.25 42.51 -11.92
C CYS A 9 -32.38 42.02 -10.75
N PRO A 10 -32.62 40.83 -10.17
CA PRO A 10 -31.75 40.32 -9.13
C PRO A 10 -30.40 39.96 -9.76
N LEU A 11 -29.35 40.74 -9.49
CA LEU A 11 -27.99 40.31 -9.77
C LEU A 11 -27.63 39.18 -8.81
N LEU A 12 -27.46 37.96 -9.33
CA LEU A 12 -26.76 36.90 -8.62
C LEU A 12 -25.26 37.25 -8.65
N ALA A 13 -24.75 37.78 -7.54
CA ALA A 13 -23.30 37.92 -7.36
C ALA A 13 -22.72 36.56 -6.98
N MET A 14 -21.92 35.98 -7.88
CA MET A 14 -21.11 34.78 -7.58
C MET A 14 -19.91 35.24 -6.74
N ALA A 15 -19.88 34.90 -5.45
CA ALA A 15 -18.74 35.20 -4.59
C ALA A 15 -17.66 34.15 -4.82
N GLN A 16 -16.51 34.55 -5.37
CA GLN A 16 -15.32 33.70 -5.53
C GLN A 16 -14.15 34.32 -4.74
N THR A 17 -13.30 33.48 -4.17
CA THR A 17 -12.04 33.93 -3.56
C THR A 17 -10.94 33.83 -4.61
N HIS A 18 -10.46 34.98 -5.09
CA HIS A 18 -9.43 35.04 -6.12
C HIS A 18 -8.14 35.63 -5.54
N ASN A 19 -7.16 34.78 -5.23
CA ASN A 19 -5.91 35.20 -4.60
C ASN A 19 -4.84 35.55 -5.65
N THR A 20 -4.41 36.81 -5.64
CA THR A 20 -3.35 37.35 -6.51
C THR A 20 -2.09 37.79 -5.76
N GLY A 21 -2.06 37.60 -4.44
CA GLY A 21 -0.94 38.00 -3.57
C GLY A 21 -0.74 37.00 -2.44
N VAL A 22 -0.44 37.49 -1.24
CA VAL A 22 -0.18 36.62 -0.08
C VAL A 22 -1.43 36.51 0.79
N PHE A 23 -1.96 35.29 0.90
CA PHE A 23 -3.07 34.94 1.77
C PHE A 23 -2.55 34.06 2.92
N VAL A 24 -2.41 34.65 4.10
CA VAL A 24 -1.91 33.98 5.30
C VAL A 24 -3.05 33.67 6.26
N ILE A 25 -3.13 32.43 6.72
CA ILE A 25 -4.05 31.98 7.76
C ILE A 25 -3.18 31.58 8.96
N SER A 26 -3.15 32.43 9.98
CA SER A 26 -2.35 32.21 11.19
C SER A 26 -2.91 31.09 12.08
N PRO A 27 -2.09 30.49 12.97
CA PRO A 27 -2.58 29.53 13.95
C PRO A 27 -3.81 30.04 14.71
N GLN A 28 -4.73 29.12 15.06
CA GLN A 28 -5.98 29.42 15.76
C GLN A 28 -6.95 30.35 14.99
N THR A 29 -6.67 30.63 13.71
CA THR A 29 -7.57 31.39 12.84
C THR A 29 -8.38 30.44 11.99
N LYS A 30 -9.69 30.68 11.90
CA LYS A 30 -10.60 29.99 10.99
C LYS A 30 -11.01 30.91 9.85
N VAL A 31 -10.80 30.44 8.62
CA VAL A 31 -11.23 31.13 7.41
C VAL A 31 -12.07 30.18 6.57
N SER A 32 -13.11 30.70 5.95
CA SER A 32 -13.97 29.94 5.05
C SER A 32 -14.20 30.67 3.74
N THR A 33 -14.22 29.94 2.64
CA THR A 33 -14.67 30.42 1.33
C THR A 33 -15.86 29.60 0.88
N VAL A 34 -16.97 30.29 0.59
CA VAL A 34 -18.23 29.65 0.19
C VAL A 34 -18.25 29.32 -1.29
N GLY A 35 -17.68 30.19 -2.14
CA GLY A 35 -17.45 29.87 -3.54
C GLY A 35 -16.01 29.48 -3.80
N ALA A 36 -15.71 29.20 -5.07
CA ALA A 36 -14.43 28.67 -5.50
C ALA A 36 -13.24 29.53 -5.01
N LEU A 37 -12.18 28.86 -4.58
CA LEU A 37 -10.90 29.47 -4.26
C LEU A 37 -9.93 29.22 -5.40
N THR A 38 -9.51 30.29 -6.06
CA THR A 38 -8.47 30.26 -7.09
C THR A 38 -7.22 30.95 -6.57
N ASN A 39 -6.13 30.20 -6.43
CA ASN A 39 -4.80 30.73 -6.18
C ASN A 39 -4.08 30.92 -7.52
N THR A 40 -3.83 32.17 -7.91
CA THR A 40 -3.19 32.48 -9.21
C THR A 40 -1.68 32.24 -9.18
N VAL A 41 -1.01 32.35 -10.33
CA VAL A 41 0.43 32.08 -10.47
C VAL A 41 1.32 32.92 -9.54
N ASN A 42 0.90 34.14 -9.19
CA ASN A 42 1.60 35.03 -8.25
C ASN A 42 1.07 34.91 -6.81
N GLY A 43 0.04 34.09 -6.61
CA GLY A 43 -0.62 33.89 -5.34
C GLY A 43 0.14 32.92 -4.44
N THR A 44 0.21 33.25 -3.16
CA THR A 44 0.66 32.36 -2.09
C THR A 44 -0.48 32.15 -1.10
N VAL A 45 -0.83 30.90 -0.83
CA VAL A 45 -1.67 30.50 0.31
C VAL A 45 -0.76 29.85 1.34
N LEU A 46 -0.63 30.49 2.50
CA LEU A 46 0.09 29.94 3.66
C LEU A 46 -0.93 29.62 4.75
N ASN A 47 -1.17 28.33 5.00
CA ASN A 47 -2.19 27.90 5.96
C ASN A 47 -1.58 27.22 7.20
N ASP A 48 -1.47 27.97 8.29
CA ASP A 48 -1.13 27.46 9.63
C ASP A 48 -2.36 27.39 10.56
N GLY A 49 -3.54 27.79 10.10
CA GLY A 49 -4.80 27.77 10.86
C GLY A 49 -5.78 26.72 10.33
N GLU A 50 -7.04 27.10 10.13
CA GLU A 50 -8.09 26.26 9.55
C GLU A 50 -8.73 26.95 8.33
N LEU A 51 -8.61 26.32 7.16
CA LEU A 51 -9.23 26.76 5.90
C LEU A 51 -10.38 25.84 5.52
N TYR A 52 -11.59 26.37 5.46
CA TYR A 52 -12.77 25.65 4.97
C TYR A 52 -13.08 26.08 3.53
N VAL A 53 -13.05 25.13 2.60
CA VAL A 53 -13.37 25.35 1.19
C VAL A 53 -14.64 24.59 0.85
N TYR A 54 -15.75 25.32 0.62
CA TYR A 54 -17.07 24.72 0.38
C TYR A 54 -17.39 24.45 -1.11
N ASP A 55 -16.48 24.86 -2.00
CA ASP A 55 -16.58 24.80 -3.46
C ASP A 55 -15.18 24.52 -4.05
N ASP A 56 -15.00 24.60 -5.37
CA ASP A 56 -13.75 24.22 -6.04
C ASP A 56 -12.49 24.90 -5.49
N PHE A 57 -11.37 24.18 -5.50
CA PHE A 57 -10.04 24.68 -5.18
C PHE A 57 -9.12 24.53 -6.39
N SER A 58 -8.51 25.63 -6.85
CA SER A 58 -7.60 25.62 -7.99
C SER A 58 -6.30 26.33 -7.63
N ASN A 59 -5.16 25.71 -7.99
CA ASN A 59 -3.84 26.26 -7.69
C ASN A 59 -2.93 26.36 -8.92
N GLU A 60 -2.54 27.60 -9.24
CA GLU A 60 -1.48 27.92 -10.19
C GLU A 60 -0.24 28.51 -9.50
N GLY A 61 -0.32 28.87 -8.22
CA GLY A 61 0.75 29.49 -7.43
C GLY A 61 1.32 28.58 -6.35
N LEU A 62 1.74 29.18 -5.23
CA LEU A 62 2.26 28.46 -4.07
C LEU A 62 1.14 28.18 -3.06
N VAL A 63 0.94 26.92 -2.68
CA VAL A 63 0.15 26.53 -1.51
C VAL A 63 1.09 25.84 -0.55
N THR A 64 1.16 26.33 0.69
CA THR A 64 2.14 25.86 1.66
C THR A 64 1.67 26.12 3.10
N PHE A 65 2.52 25.74 4.05
CA PHE A 65 2.36 25.97 5.49
C PHE A 65 3.76 26.16 6.09
N THR A 66 3.84 26.67 7.32
CA THR A 66 5.13 26.84 7.99
C THR A 66 5.72 25.46 8.35
N PRO A 67 6.95 25.12 7.94
CA PRO A 67 7.53 23.81 8.22
C PRO A 67 7.59 23.47 9.72
N ASN A 68 7.41 22.19 10.06
CA ASN A 68 7.43 21.66 11.43
C ASN A 68 6.31 22.17 12.35
N THR A 69 5.30 22.88 11.84
CA THR A 69 4.09 23.20 12.61
C THR A 69 3.19 21.97 12.68
N LYS A 70 2.44 21.85 13.79
CA LYS A 70 1.38 20.83 13.95
C LYS A 70 -0.01 21.36 13.55
N THR A 71 -0.07 22.61 13.09
CA THR A 71 -1.29 23.33 12.74
C THR A 71 -1.37 23.53 11.23
N GLY A 72 -2.51 23.97 10.71
CA GLY A 72 -2.77 23.99 9.27
C GLY A 72 -3.67 22.82 8.89
N LEU A 73 -4.97 23.09 8.86
CA LEU A 73 -6.00 22.17 8.40
C LEU A 73 -6.68 22.78 7.19
N THR A 74 -6.75 22.04 6.09
CA THR A 74 -7.62 22.35 4.96
C THR A 74 -8.78 21.38 4.96
N VAL A 75 -10.01 21.90 5.05
CA VAL A 75 -11.25 21.13 5.00
C VAL A 75 -11.92 21.38 3.65
N LEU A 76 -11.99 20.35 2.82
CA LEU A 76 -12.77 20.35 1.60
C LEU A 76 -14.18 19.85 1.91
N LYS A 77 -15.12 20.80 1.97
CA LYS A 77 -16.49 20.59 2.45
C LYS A 77 -17.52 20.94 1.38
N GLY A 78 -17.43 20.28 0.24
CA GLY A 78 -18.41 20.38 -0.82
C GLY A 78 -19.82 20.02 -0.33
N SER A 79 -20.81 20.79 -0.77
CA SER A 79 -22.23 20.55 -0.44
C SER A 79 -23.15 20.58 -1.67
N LYS A 80 -22.57 20.80 -2.86
CA LYS A 80 -23.28 20.97 -4.12
C LYS A 80 -22.61 20.17 -5.23
N GLY A 81 -22.66 18.84 -5.12
CA GLY A 81 -22.12 17.96 -6.15
C GLY A 81 -20.61 17.75 -6.01
N ILE A 82 -19.95 17.58 -7.16
CA ILE A 82 -18.53 17.27 -7.27
C ILE A 82 -17.72 18.54 -6.95
N GLN A 83 -16.77 18.43 -6.03
CA GLN A 83 -15.81 19.49 -5.72
C GLN A 83 -14.50 19.21 -6.47
N ASN A 84 -14.07 20.15 -7.32
CA ASN A 84 -12.87 20.01 -8.13
C ASN A 84 -11.64 20.53 -7.38
N ILE A 85 -10.59 19.73 -7.36
CA ILE A 85 -9.25 20.06 -6.86
C ILE A 85 -8.31 20.06 -8.07
N SER A 86 -7.88 21.23 -8.49
CA SER A 86 -7.30 21.42 -9.82
C SER A 86 -6.11 22.38 -9.84
N GLY A 87 -5.58 22.60 -11.04
CA GLY A 87 -4.46 23.50 -11.32
C GLY A 87 -3.19 22.77 -11.71
N ASN A 88 -2.18 23.52 -12.13
CA ASN A 88 -0.92 22.96 -12.63
C ASN A 88 0.23 23.03 -11.62
N SER A 89 0.03 23.72 -10.49
CA SER A 89 1.05 23.84 -9.43
C SER A 89 0.70 22.92 -8.25
N PRO A 90 1.66 22.16 -7.71
CA PRO A 90 1.43 21.25 -6.58
C PRO A 90 0.80 21.95 -5.37
N ILE A 91 0.04 21.18 -4.60
CA ILE A 91 -0.68 21.65 -3.42
C ILE A 91 -0.11 20.98 -2.18
N ASP A 92 0.60 21.73 -1.34
CA ASP A 92 1.13 21.23 -0.07
C ASP A 92 0.24 21.62 1.11
N TRP A 93 -0.39 20.62 1.73
CA TRP A 93 -1.19 20.78 2.94
C TRP A 93 -0.56 20.05 4.12
N ASN A 94 -0.62 20.66 5.31
CA ASN A 94 -0.24 19.95 6.52
C ASN A 94 -1.28 18.87 6.83
N ASN A 95 -2.48 19.26 7.26
CA ASN A 95 -3.60 18.34 7.47
C ASN A 95 -4.71 18.58 6.44
N LEU A 96 -5.36 17.50 6.02
CA LEU A 96 -6.46 17.48 5.06
C LEU A 96 -7.68 16.80 5.67
N GLN A 97 -8.87 17.37 5.48
CA GLN A 97 -10.12 16.69 5.75
C GLN A 97 -11.02 16.73 4.50
N LEU A 98 -11.48 15.55 4.09
CA LEU A 98 -12.43 15.35 3.00
C LEU A 98 -13.81 15.09 3.59
N ASP A 99 -14.75 16.01 3.38
CA ASP A 99 -16.11 15.94 3.91
C ASP A 99 -17.13 16.43 2.88
N ASN A 100 -17.32 15.66 1.81
CA ASN A 100 -18.35 15.92 0.80
C ASN A 100 -19.30 14.73 0.69
N SER A 101 -20.54 14.93 1.16
CA SER A 101 -21.60 13.92 1.14
C SER A 101 -22.44 13.92 -0.14
N SER A 102 -22.00 14.62 -1.18
CA SER A 102 -22.69 14.67 -2.47
C SER A 102 -22.62 13.31 -3.20
N ILE A 103 -23.26 13.24 -4.37
CA ILE A 103 -23.19 12.07 -5.25
C ILE A 103 -21.72 11.72 -5.56
N GLN A 104 -21.42 10.42 -5.57
CA GLN A 104 -20.06 9.93 -5.76
C GLN A 104 -19.70 9.89 -7.25
N PRO A 105 -18.43 10.16 -7.64
CA PRO A 105 -17.35 10.63 -6.77
C PRO A 105 -17.60 12.06 -6.29
N ALA A 106 -17.31 12.32 -5.01
CA ALA A 106 -17.57 13.64 -4.41
C ALA A 106 -16.45 14.65 -4.72
N PHE A 107 -15.26 14.17 -5.11
CA PHE A 107 -14.15 15.01 -5.51
C PHE A 107 -13.57 14.53 -6.84
N THR A 108 -13.15 15.48 -7.66
CA THR A 108 -12.28 15.22 -8.83
C THR A 108 -10.94 15.88 -8.58
N LEU A 109 -9.86 15.12 -8.73
CA LEU A 109 -8.50 15.61 -8.59
C LEU A 109 -7.80 15.61 -9.96
N SER A 110 -7.26 16.76 -10.36
CA SER A 110 -6.48 16.93 -11.59
C SER A 110 -5.13 17.61 -11.33
N ASN A 111 -4.57 17.43 -10.14
CA ASN A 111 -3.33 18.04 -9.68
C ASN A 111 -2.60 17.06 -8.72
N GLU A 112 -1.38 17.39 -8.32
CA GLU A 112 -0.65 16.73 -7.25
C GLU A 112 -0.96 17.38 -5.90
N VAL A 113 -1.43 16.59 -4.95
CA VAL A 113 -1.68 17.03 -3.57
C VAL A 113 -0.75 16.28 -2.64
N THR A 114 0.04 16.99 -1.86
CA THR A 114 0.92 16.43 -0.82
C THR A 114 0.37 16.72 0.56
N VAL A 115 0.25 15.68 1.38
CA VAL A 115 -0.17 15.77 2.78
C VAL A 115 0.98 15.38 3.70
N PHE A 116 1.31 16.26 4.64
CA PHE A 116 2.45 16.09 5.56
C PHE A 116 2.06 15.52 6.93
N GLY A 117 0.84 15.80 7.38
CA GLY A 117 0.24 15.37 8.63
C GLY A 117 -0.90 14.39 8.41
N GLU A 118 -2.05 14.65 9.02
CA GLU A 118 -3.21 13.76 8.97
C GLU A 118 -4.12 14.07 7.75
N ALA A 119 -4.50 13.04 6.99
CA ALA A 119 -5.65 13.09 6.10
C ALA A 119 -6.83 12.31 6.69
N ASN A 120 -7.94 13.01 6.87
CA ASN A 120 -9.18 12.45 7.39
C ASN A 120 -10.22 12.30 6.27
N PHE A 121 -10.48 11.04 5.89
CA PHE A 121 -11.43 10.64 4.87
C PHE A 121 -12.82 10.48 5.48
N LEU A 122 -13.46 11.59 5.91
CA LEU A 122 -14.77 11.49 6.55
C LEU A 122 -15.85 11.05 5.56
N LYS A 123 -15.95 11.74 4.41
CA LYS A 123 -16.96 11.49 3.39
C LYS A 123 -16.48 11.90 2.01
N GLY A 124 -16.76 11.06 1.02
CA GLY A 124 -16.58 11.36 -0.38
C GLY A 124 -15.37 10.64 -0.97
N ILE A 125 -15.59 10.08 -2.15
CA ILE A 125 -14.58 9.41 -2.96
C ILE A 125 -13.86 10.47 -3.80
N VAL A 126 -12.52 10.40 -3.80
CA VAL A 126 -11.67 11.23 -4.65
C VAL A 126 -11.38 10.46 -5.93
N ASN A 127 -11.91 10.92 -7.07
CA ASN A 127 -11.49 10.41 -8.36
C ASN A 127 -10.21 11.12 -8.80
N SER A 128 -9.11 10.38 -8.90
CA SER A 128 -7.82 10.85 -9.42
C SER A 128 -7.36 9.98 -10.58
N ASN A 129 -8.30 9.53 -11.43
CA ASN A 129 -8.01 8.82 -12.67
C ASN A 129 -7.74 9.80 -13.85
N VAL A 130 -7.51 11.07 -13.54
CA VAL A 130 -7.07 12.10 -14.48
C VAL A 130 -5.54 12.03 -14.61
N VAL A 131 -5.02 12.34 -15.80
CA VAL A 131 -3.58 12.30 -16.12
C VAL A 131 -2.78 13.10 -15.09
N ASP A 132 -1.66 12.52 -14.63
CA ASP A 132 -0.69 13.07 -13.68
C ASP A 132 -1.24 13.48 -12.29
N SER A 133 -2.48 13.12 -11.97
CA SER A 133 -3.09 13.39 -10.66
C SER A 133 -2.77 12.29 -9.64
N LYS A 134 -2.42 12.68 -8.42
CA LYS A 134 -2.18 11.76 -7.29
C LYS A 134 -2.20 12.48 -5.95
N ILE A 135 -2.51 11.74 -4.90
CA ILE A 135 -2.30 12.18 -3.52
C ILE A 135 -0.99 11.56 -3.01
N ILE A 136 -0.11 12.39 -2.45
CA ILE A 136 1.16 12.01 -1.87
C ILE A 136 1.09 12.17 -0.36
N PHE A 137 1.56 11.16 0.36
CA PHE A 137 1.71 11.15 1.80
C PHE A 137 3.20 11.15 2.16
N GLU A 138 3.63 12.14 2.93
CA GLU A 138 5.02 12.26 3.39
C GLU A 138 5.35 11.30 4.54
N SER A 139 6.61 11.30 4.99
CA SER A 139 7.12 10.28 5.92
C SER A 139 6.30 10.09 7.17
N THR A 140 5.77 11.15 7.79
CA THR A 140 4.99 11.06 9.03
C THR A 140 3.49 11.16 8.82
N ALA A 141 3.03 11.25 7.57
CA ALA A 141 1.64 11.47 7.26
C ALA A 141 0.80 10.23 7.59
N THR A 142 -0.39 10.46 8.13
CA THR A 142 -1.32 9.42 8.57
C THR A 142 -2.65 9.55 7.86
N VAL A 143 -3.36 8.43 7.71
CA VAL A 143 -4.70 8.40 7.14
C VAL A 143 -5.66 7.82 8.16
N ILE A 144 -6.83 8.45 8.30
CA ILE A 144 -7.92 7.95 9.15
C ILE A 144 -9.25 7.97 8.41
N ASN A 145 -10.18 7.11 8.84
CA ASN A 145 -11.57 6.98 8.37
C ASN A 145 -11.77 6.57 6.90
N ALA A 146 -10.72 6.11 6.21
CA ALA A 146 -10.88 5.52 4.88
C ALA A 146 -11.89 4.36 4.91
N SER A 147 -12.81 4.34 3.95
CA SER A 147 -13.94 3.42 3.92
C SER A 147 -14.58 3.36 2.53
N ASP A 148 -15.54 2.46 2.32
CA ASP A 148 -16.34 2.40 1.09
C ASP A 148 -16.97 3.76 0.73
N ALA A 149 -17.29 4.58 1.74
CA ALA A 149 -17.85 5.91 1.55
C ALA A 149 -16.81 7.03 1.32
N SER A 150 -15.53 6.79 1.59
CA SER A 150 -14.46 7.77 1.41
C SER A 150 -13.09 7.11 1.23
N HIS A 151 -12.61 7.12 0.00
CA HIS A 151 -11.31 6.62 -0.42
C HIS A 151 -10.87 7.34 -1.70
N VAL A 152 -9.67 7.03 -2.18
CA VAL A 152 -9.14 7.48 -3.47
C VAL A 152 -9.38 6.41 -4.51
N ASP A 153 -10.10 6.77 -5.58
CA ASP A 153 -10.17 6.01 -6.83
C ASP A 153 -9.12 6.59 -7.79
N GLY A 154 -7.92 6.03 -7.70
CA GLY A 154 -6.74 6.44 -8.45
C GLY A 154 -5.42 6.20 -7.71
N ILE A 155 -4.37 6.93 -8.09
CA ILE A 155 -3.00 6.70 -7.59
C ILE A 155 -2.76 7.42 -6.27
N VAL A 156 -2.29 6.68 -5.27
CA VAL A 156 -1.75 7.22 -4.02
C VAL A 156 -0.27 6.89 -3.90
N LYS A 157 0.56 7.85 -3.50
CA LYS A 157 1.98 7.68 -3.23
C LYS A 157 2.26 7.84 -1.74
N LYS A 158 3.10 6.95 -1.19
CA LYS A 158 3.69 7.10 0.15
C LYS A 158 5.19 7.28 0.03
N ILE A 159 5.73 8.25 0.76
CA ILE A 159 7.17 8.48 0.95
C ILE A 159 7.49 8.20 2.42
N GLY A 160 8.59 7.53 2.71
CA GLY A 160 9.19 7.47 4.04
C GLY A 160 9.10 6.16 4.81
N ALA A 161 9.68 6.16 6.00
CA ALA A 161 10.00 4.96 6.79
C ALA A 161 8.91 4.60 7.82
N THR A 162 7.65 4.75 7.46
CA THR A 162 6.51 4.36 8.30
C THR A 162 5.63 3.37 7.57
N ALA A 163 5.02 2.44 8.32
CA ALA A 163 4.00 1.57 7.76
C ALA A 163 2.82 2.43 7.27
N PHE A 164 2.15 1.98 6.22
CA PHE A 164 1.10 2.75 5.58
C PHE A 164 0.05 1.85 4.95
N GLU A 165 -1.21 2.10 5.29
CA GLU A 165 -2.38 1.53 4.64
C GLU A 165 -2.89 2.56 3.62
N TYR A 166 -2.95 2.16 2.36
CA TYR A 166 -3.35 3.06 1.27
C TYR A 166 -4.87 3.25 1.29
N PRO A 167 -5.38 4.49 1.33
CA PRO A 167 -6.82 4.78 1.29
C PRO A 167 -7.37 4.65 -0.13
N ILE A 168 -7.19 3.50 -0.78
CA ILE A 168 -7.52 3.29 -2.19
C ILE A 168 -8.73 2.37 -2.36
N GLY A 169 -9.48 2.57 -3.43
CA GLY A 169 -10.66 1.79 -3.77
C GLY A 169 -11.13 2.08 -5.18
N ALA A 170 -12.17 1.38 -5.63
CA ALA A 170 -12.76 1.56 -6.94
C ALA A 170 -14.22 1.10 -6.92
N SER A 171 -15.06 1.73 -7.75
CA SER A 171 -16.49 1.40 -7.85
C SER A 171 -17.24 1.42 -6.50
N GLY A 172 -16.83 2.28 -5.57
CA GLY A 172 -17.43 2.39 -4.24
C GLY A 172 -16.95 1.38 -3.20
N PHE A 173 -15.98 0.53 -3.55
CA PHE A 173 -15.37 -0.42 -2.61
C PHE A 173 -13.98 0.05 -2.21
N TYR A 174 -13.76 0.26 -0.91
CA TYR A 174 -12.46 0.52 -0.34
C TYR A 174 -11.67 -0.77 -0.20
N ARG A 175 -10.59 -0.94 -0.96
CA ARG A 175 -9.76 -2.15 -1.03
C ARG A 175 -8.30 -1.76 -0.89
N TYR A 176 -7.87 -1.60 0.35
CA TYR A 176 -6.51 -1.18 0.61
C TYR A 176 -5.49 -2.27 0.28
N ALA A 177 -4.30 -1.79 -0.07
CA ALA A 177 -3.04 -2.48 0.15
C ALA A 177 -2.34 -1.79 1.33
N SER A 178 -1.58 -2.54 2.12
CA SER A 178 -0.73 -1.97 3.18
C SER A 178 0.72 -2.41 3.01
N LEU A 179 1.64 -1.50 3.34
CA LEU A 179 3.07 -1.75 3.29
C LEU A 179 3.66 -1.57 4.70
N SER A 180 4.54 -2.49 5.12
CA SER A 180 5.34 -2.26 6.31
C SER A 180 6.28 -1.08 6.15
N ALA A 181 6.78 -0.56 7.26
CA ALA A 181 7.75 0.53 7.27
C ALA A 181 9.00 0.14 6.46
N PRO A 182 9.37 0.91 5.42
CA PRO A 182 10.68 0.81 4.78
C PRO A 182 11.81 1.15 5.77
N ASP A 183 13.04 0.70 5.47
CA ASP A 183 14.22 0.98 6.28
C ASP A 183 14.73 2.42 6.12
N VAL A 184 14.44 3.06 4.99
CA VAL A 184 14.98 4.37 4.60
C VAL A 184 13.85 5.39 4.40
N SER A 185 14.02 6.59 4.97
CA SER A 185 12.99 7.65 4.97
C SER A 185 12.78 8.34 3.62
N THR A 186 13.53 7.98 2.59
CA THR A 186 13.35 8.48 1.21
C THR A 186 12.73 7.44 0.29
N ASP A 187 12.59 6.18 0.74
CA ASP A 187 11.90 5.14 -0.04
C ASP A 187 10.46 5.57 -0.31
N SER A 188 9.97 5.27 -1.51
CA SER A 188 8.62 5.65 -1.87
C SER A 188 7.95 4.70 -2.84
N PHE A 189 6.64 4.53 -2.65
CA PHE A 189 5.84 3.53 -3.33
C PHE A 189 4.49 4.11 -3.71
N THR A 190 4.01 3.77 -4.90
CA THR A 190 2.64 4.05 -5.35
C THR A 190 1.78 2.81 -5.22
N SER A 191 0.49 3.01 -4.95
CA SER A 191 -0.52 1.98 -5.03
C SER A 191 -1.79 2.52 -5.70
N GLN A 192 -2.43 1.66 -6.49
CA GLN A 192 -3.74 1.87 -7.09
C GLN A 192 -4.48 0.54 -7.11
N TYR A 193 -5.78 0.60 -6.84
CA TYR A 193 -6.67 -0.56 -6.86
C TYR A 193 -7.59 -0.50 -8.09
N PHE A 194 -7.88 -1.67 -8.66
CA PHE A 194 -8.73 -1.82 -9.82
C PHE A 194 -9.79 -2.89 -9.53
N PHE A 195 -11.06 -2.51 -9.64
CA PHE A 195 -12.20 -3.44 -9.62
C PHE A 195 -12.69 -3.68 -11.04
N GLU A 196 -11.90 -4.40 -11.82
CA GLU A 196 -12.19 -4.72 -13.21
C GLU A 196 -11.51 -6.02 -13.63
N ASN A 197 -11.95 -6.58 -14.76
CA ASN A 197 -11.42 -7.85 -15.24
C ASN A 197 -9.95 -7.72 -15.70
N SER A 198 -9.03 -8.42 -15.03
CA SER A 198 -7.61 -8.40 -15.36
C SER A 198 -7.24 -9.16 -16.63
N ASP A 199 -8.06 -10.10 -17.11
CA ASP A 199 -7.69 -11.07 -18.15
C ASP A 199 -7.32 -10.46 -19.50
N ALA A 200 -7.83 -9.27 -19.81
CA ALA A 200 -7.50 -8.57 -21.06
C ALA A 200 -6.02 -8.17 -21.13
N LEU A 201 -5.42 -7.83 -19.98
CA LEU A 201 -4.03 -7.37 -19.86
C LEU A 201 -3.12 -8.44 -19.24
N TYR A 202 -3.67 -9.22 -18.31
CA TYR A 202 -2.97 -10.19 -17.48
C TYR A 202 -3.75 -11.52 -17.44
N PRO A 203 -3.77 -12.29 -18.55
CA PRO A 203 -4.61 -13.48 -18.67
C PRO A 203 -4.34 -14.50 -17.55
N GLY A 204 -5.37 -14.87 -16.77
CA GLY A 204 -5.27 -15.87 -15.71
C GLY A 204 -4.92 -17.28 -16.20
N THR A 205 -4.97 -17.52 -17.52
CA THR A 205 -4.48 -18.75 -18.18
C THR A 205 -2.95 -18.82 -18.26
N LYS A 206 -2.25 -17.69 -18.16
CA LYS A 206 -0.79 -17.61 -18.16
C LYS A 206 -0.29 -17.56 -16.73
N LYS A 207 0.01 -18.71 -16.15
CA LYS A 207 0.38 -18.84 -14.74
C LYS A 207 1.30 -20.02 -14.50
N GLU A 208 2.08 -19.93 -13.43
CA GLU A 208 2.86 -21.05 -12.93
C GLU A 208 1.98 -22.26 -12.59
N SER A 209 2.55 -23.46 -12.70
CA SER A 209 1.83 -24.72 -12.47
C SER A 209 1.38 -24.92 -11.02
N THR A 210 1.93 -24.13 -10.09
CA THR A 210 1.59 -24.09 -8.66
C THR A 210 0.25 -23.38 -8.41
N ILE A 211 -0.20 -22.51 -9.32
CA ILE A 211 -1.40 -21.69 -9.16
C ILE A 211 -2.62 -22.42 -9.75
N GLU A 212 -3.69 -22.60 -8.98
CA GLU A 212 -4.93 -23.28 -9.39
C GLU A 212 -5.98 -22.32 -9.95
N LEU A 213 -6.18 -21.19 -9.29
CA LEU A 213 -7.18 -20.19 -9.63
C LEU A 213 -6.62 -18.80 -9.34
N ILE A 214 -6.89 -17.85 -10.22
CA ILE A 214 -6.49 -16.45 -10.05
C ILE A 214 -7.77 -15.63 -9.89
N ASP A 215 -7.72 -14.66 -8.99
CA ASP A 215 -8.72 -13.61 -8.94
C ASP A 215 -8.56 -12.70 -10.16
N HIS A 216 -9.53 -12.77 -11.05
CA HIS A 216 -9.58 -11.95 -12.25
C HIS A 216 -10.48 -10.73 -12.06
N ALA A 217 -11.22 -10.62 -10.96
CA ALA A 217 -12.22 -9.57 -10.75
C ALA A 217 -11.63 -8.27 -10.17
N GLU A 218 -10.49 -8.39 -9.47
CA GLU A 218 -9.79 -7.26 -8.88
C GLU A 218 -8.28 -7.45 -8.89
N TYR A 219 -7.53 -6.33 -8.88
CA TYR A 219 -6.08 -6.33 -8.80
C TYR A 219 -5.53 -5.00 -8.27
N TRP A 220 -4.29 -5.03 -7.79
CA TRP A 220 -3.55 -3.86 -7.32
C TRP A 220 -2.32 -3.64 -8.18
N LYS A 221 -2.06 -2.37 -8.53
CA LYS A 221 -0.79 -1.94 -9.09
C LYS A 221 0.03 -1.31 -7.97
N ILE A 222 1.20 -1.85 -7.70
CA ILE A 222 2.13 -1.37 -6.67
C ILE A 222 3.49 -1.17 -7.30
N GLU A 223 3.98 0.06 -7.30
CA GLU A 223 5.28 0.40 -7.90
C GLU A 223 6.19 1.03 -6.86
N ARG A 224 7.44 0.61 -6.87
CA ARG A 224 8.50 1.33 -6.16
C ARG A 224 8.96 2.49 -7.03
N THR A 225 8.85 3.69 -6.49
CA THR A 225 9.29 4.91 -7.17
C THR A 225 10.64 5.43 -6.66
N ASN A 226 11.08 5.04 -5.46
CA ASN A 226 12.44 5.27 -4.96
C ASN A 226 12.86 4.22 -3.93
N GLY A 227 14.17 4.01 -3.77
CA GLY A 227 14.74 3.25 -2.66
C GLY A 227 15.02 1.77 -2.93
N ALA A 228 15.38 1.03 -1.88
CA ALA A 228 15.72 -0.41 -1.98
C ALA A 228 15.37 -1.24 -0.74
N SER A 229 14.58 -0.71 0.21
CA SER A 229 14.19 -1.46 1.43
C SER A 229 13.33 -2.68 1.11
N ASN A 230 13.45 -3.75 1.89
CA ASN A 230 12.43 -4.80 1.84
C ASN A 230 11.15 -4.30 2.51
N ILE A 231 9.99 -4.75 2.03
CA ILE A 231 8.70 -4.42 2.66
C ILE A 231 7.84 -5.66 2.73
N ILE A 232 6.96 -5.70 3.73
CA ILE A 232 5.85 -6.63 3.78
C ILE A 232 4.66 -5.97 3.08
N LEU A 233 4.06 -6.69 2.13
CA LEU A 233 2.82 -6.31 1.46
C LEU A 233 1.66 -7.08 2.09
N THR A 234 0.59 -6.37 2.39
CA THR A 234 -0.70 -6.95 2.73
C THR A 234 -1.76 -6.48 1.73
N LEU A 235 -2.57 -7.40 1.22
CA LEU A 235 -3.75 -7.12 0.40
C LEU A 235 -5.01 -7.53 1.15
N SER A 236 -6.01 -6.66 1.15
CA SER A 236 -7.34 -6.95 1.70
C SER A 236 -8.21 -7.70 0.69
N TRP A 237 -9.21 -8.45 1.18
CA TRP A 237 -10.27 -9.03 0.35
C TRP A 237 -11.66 -8.75 0.91
N ASN A 238 -12.69 -8.97 0.10
CA ASN A 238 -14.08 -8.81 0.51
C ASN A 238 -15.00 -9.72 -0.30
N GLU A 239 -16.01 -10.32 0.34
CA GLU A 239 -16.95 -11.23 -0.32
C GLU A 239 -17.80 -10.55 -1.41
N ALA A 240 -17.88 -9.22 -1.43
CA ALA A 240 -18.58 -8.45 -2.46
C ALA A 240 -17.74 -8.22 -3.73
N THR A 241 -16.42 -8.23 -3.65
CA THR A 241 -15.51 -7.98 -4.78
C THR A 241 -14.74 -9.23 -5.19
N THR A 242 -14.29 -9.99 -4.20
CA THR A 242 -13.42 -11.15 -4.37
C THR A 242 -14.25 -12.41 -4.66
N PRO A 243 -13.98 -13.13 -5.76
CA PRO A 243 -14.72 -14.34 -6.09
C PRO A 243 -14.66 -15.38 -4.97
N ALA A 244 -15.82 -15.93 -4.58
CA ALA A 244 -15.93 -16.88 -3.47
C ALA A 244 -15.01 -18.12 -3.59
N ALA A 245 -14.69 -18.54 -4.82
CA ALA A 245 -13.78 -19.66 -5.06
C ALA A 245 -12.32 -19.34 -4.70
N VAL A 246 -11.91 -18.06 -4.76
CA VAL A 246 -10.56 -17.60 -4.38
C VAL A 246 -10.41 -17.63 -2.86
N ILE A 247 -11.42 -17.18 -2.12
CA ILE A 247 -11.39 -17.04 -0.65
C ILE A 247 -11.98 -18.25 0.10
N ALA A 248 -12.22 -19.35 -0.60
CA ALA A 248 -12.68 -20.59 0.02
C ALA A 248 -11.60 -21.20 0.92
N ALA A 249 -12.02 -21.99 1.92
CA ALA A 249 -11.11 -22.85 2.68
C ALA A 249 -10.49 -23.95 1.77
N PRO A 250 -9.30 -24.47 2.07
CA PRO A 250 -8.39 -24.07 3.16
C PRO A 250 -7.73 -22.70 2.90
N TYR A 251 -7.60 -21.88 3.95
CA TYR A 251 -7.12 -20.49 3.84
C TYR A 251 -5.62 -20.41 3.59
N GLU A 252 -4.86 -21.41 4.01
CA GLU A 252 -3.42 -21.53 3.71
C GLU A 252 -3.12 -21.67 2.21
N ASN A 253 -4.13 -21.96 1.38
CA ASN A 253 -4.00 -21.99 -0.08
C ASN A 253 -4.24 -20.63 -0.73
N ILE A 254 -4.58 -19.58 0.03
CA ILE A 254 -4.81 -18.24 -0.50
C ILE A 254 -3.49 -17.47 -0.43
N HIS A 255 -2.94 -17.17 -1.60
CA HIS A 255 -1.67 -16.46 -1.75
C HIS A 255 -1.86 -15.15 -2.52
N ILE A 256 -0.87 -14.26 -2.40
CA ILE A 256 -0.69 -13.16 -3.34
C ILE A 256 0.05 -13.71 -4.56
N VAL A 257 -0.43 -13.38 -5.74
CA VAL A 257 0.27 -13.64 -7.01
C VAL A 257 0.67 -12.33 -7.67
N ARG A 258 1.70 -12.41 -8.49
CA ARG A 258 2.28 -11.27 -9.19
C ARG A 258 2.40 -11.56 -10.68
N TRP A 259 2.03 -10.61 -11.52
CA TRP A 259 2.33 -10.69 -12.94
C TRP A 259 3.82 -10.43 -13.19
N ASP A 260 4.52 -11.41 -13.77
CA ASP A 260 5.87 -11.24 -14.28
C ASP A 260 5.81 -10.78 -15.74
N PRO A 261 6.17 -9.52 -16.06
CA PRO A 261 6.15 -9.02 -17.43
C PRO A 261 7.19 -9.71 -18.33
N ALA A 262 8.31 -10.18 -17.77
CA ALA A 262 9.37 -10.83 -18.55
C ALA A 262 8.95 -12.22 -19.01
N ALA A 263 8.33 -12.99 -18.10
CA ALA A 263 7.77 -14.31 -18.42
C ALA A 263 6.35 -14.25 -19.02
N SER A 264 5.69 -13.09 -18.97
CA SER A 264 4.29 -12.89 -19.38
C SER A 264 3.34 -13.91 -18.74
N GLN A 265 3.51 -14.11 -17.43
CA GLN A 265 2.68 -15.03 -16.63
C GLN A 265 2.60 -14.61 -15.16
N TRP A 266 1.58 -15.10 -14.47
CA TRP A 266 1.43 -15.00 -13.02
C TRP A 266 2.39 -15.95 -12.29
N THR A 267 3.03 -15.41 -11.26
CA THR A 267 3.99 -16.10 -10.38
C THR A 267 3.49 -16.06 -8.94
N ASP A 268 3.73 -17.14 -8.19
CA ASP A 268 3.33 -17.23 -6.78
C ASP A 268 4.26 -16.38 -5.90
N ALA A 269 3.72 -15.30 -5.31
CA ALA A 269 4.46 -14.46 -4.36
C ALA A 269 4.36 -14.97 -2.92
N GLY A 270 3.62 -16.07 -2.68
CA GLY A 270 3.34 -16.61 -1.37
C GLY A 270 2.32 -15.78 -0.60
N GLY A 271 2.15 -16.14 0.67
CA GLY A 271 1.41 -15.31 1.60
C GLY A 271 0.91 -16.09 2.81
N VAL A 272 0.48 -15.35 3.82
CA VAL A 272 -0.29 -15.88 4.96
C VAL A 272 -1.63 -15.18 4.97
N ALA A 273 -2.70 -15.96 4.85
CA ALA A 273 -4.06 -15.47 4.93
C ALA A 273 -4.51 -15.37 6.40
N ASP A 274 -5.01 -14.21 6.80
CA ASP A 274 -5.76 -13.99 8.02
C ASP A 274 -7.25 -13.85 7.67
N PHE A 275 -8.03 -14.89 7.96
CA PHE A 275 -9.45 -14.91 7.65
C PHE A 275 -10.27 -13.91 8.47
N SER A 276 -9.83 -13.61 9.69
CA SER A 276 -10.56 -12.70 10.58
C SER A 276 -10.37 -11.25 10.14
N ALA A 277 -9.13 -10.90 9.75
CA ALA A 277 -8.79 -9.59 9.21
C ALA A 277 -9.18 -9.41 7.74
N LYS A 278 -9.36 -10.52 7.01
CA LYS A 278 -9.58 -10.58 5.56
C LYS A 278 -8.39 -10.04 4.77
N GLU A 279 -7.21 -10.52 5.12
CA GLU A 279 -5.94 -10.03 4.61
C GLU A 279 -5.01 -11.18 4.20
N VAL A 280 -4.29 -11.04 3.09
CA VAL A 280 -3.14 -11.90 2.77
C VAL A 280 -1.87 -11.07 2.86
N THR A 281 -0.85 -11.58 3.55
CA THR A 281 0.41 -10.87 3.77
C THR A 281 1.61 -11.65 3.25
N THR A 282 2.50 -11.00 2.48
CA THR A 282 3.76 -11.59 1.98
C THR A 282 4.94 -10.62 1.99
N LEU A 283 6.16 -11.15 1.90
CA LEU A 283 7.39 -10.37 1.79
C LEU A 283 7.68 -9.97 0.33
N MET A 284 7.98 -8.70 0.11
CA MET A 284 8.41 -8.18 -1.19
C MET A 284 9.87 -7.76 -1.19
N LYS A 285 10.64 -8.34 -2.12
CA LYS A 285 12.04 -7.96 -2.35
C LYS A 285 12.16 -6.75 -3.27
N PRO A 286 13.27 -5.99 -3.20
CA PRO A 286 13.37 -4.65 -3.78
C PRO A 286 13.42 -4.64 -5.31
N LEU A 287 13.92 -5.73 -5.93
CA LEU A 287 14.27 -5.76 -7.35
C LEU A 287 13.34 -6.62 -8.23
N THR A 288 12.48 -7.44 -7.65
CA THR A 288 11.74 -8.47 -8.40
C THR A 288 10.25 -8.49 -8.14
N SER A 289 9.77 -7.74 -7.13
CA SER A 289 8.43 -7.92 -6.57
C SER A 289 7.55 -6.66 -6.65
N TYR A 290 7.61 -5.84 -7.71
CA TYR A 290 6.74 -4.64 -7.90
C TYR A 290 6.10 -4.62 -9.28
N GLY A 291 4.81 -4.29 -9.38
CA GLY A 291 4.00 -4.38 -10.58
C GLY A 291 2.55 -4.67 -10.26
N ILE A 292 1.98 -5.70 -10.88
CA ILE A 292 0.57 -6.06 -10.74
C ILE A 292 0.43 -7.26 -9.81
N PHE A 293 -0.49 -7.15 -8.86
CA PHE A 293 -0.78 -8.15 -7.83
C PHE A 293 -2.26 -8.44 -7.76
N THR A 294 -2.60 -9.68 -7.44
CA THR A 294 -3.95 -10.07 -7.07
C THR A 294 -3.90 -11.29 -6.14
N LEU A 295 -5.06 -11.76 -5.69
CA LEU A 295 -5.18 -12.97 -4.91
C LEU A 295 -5.34 -14.20 -5.81
N ALA A 296 -4.93 -15.35 -5.29
CA ALA A 296 -5.06 -16.62 -5.99
C ALA A 296 -5.20 -17.78 -5.02
N ARG A 297 -5.72 -18.88 -5.55
CA ARG A 297 -5.60 -20.20 -4.93
C ARG A 297 -4.40 -20.91 -5.52
N VAL A 298 -3.54 -21.42 -4.65
CA VAL A 298 -2.44 -22.32 -5.03
C VAL A 298 -2.77 -23.77 -4.68
N LYS A 299 -2.09 -24.68 -5.37
CA LYS A 299 -2.12 -26.11 -5.04
C LYS A 299 -1.64 -26.30 -3.61
N ALA A 300 -2.23 -27.25 -2.90
CA ALA A 300 -1.79 -27.63 -1.57
C ALA A 300 -0.27 -27.92 -1.59
N SER A 301 0.43 -27.54 -0.51
CA SER A 301 1.89 -27.58 -0.44
C SER A 301 2.50 -28.97 -0.70
N ASN A 302 1.71 -30.05 -0.60
CA ASN A 302 2.12 -31.41 -0.96
C ASN A 302 2.29 -31.66 -2.47
N THR A 303 1.87 -30.73 -3.34
CA THR A 303 1.84 -30.95 -4.79
C THR A 303 2.99 -30.27 -5.54
N THR A 304 3.76 -29.40 -4.88
CA THR A 304 4.87 -28.65 -5.48
C THR A 304 6.16 -28.93 -4.72
N VAL A 305 6.79 -30.04 -5.07
CA VAL A 305 8.02 -30.47 -4.44
C VAL A 305 9.16 -29.57 -4.95
N LEU A 306 9.63 -28.66 -4.09
CA LEU A 306 10.94 -28.03 -4.28
C LEU A 306 11.96 -29.15 -4.23
N ASN A 307 12.69 -29.39 -5.32
CA ASN A 307 13.69 -30.46 -5.34
C ASN A 307 15.11 -29.91 -5.24
N CYS A 308 15.99 -30.65 -4.57
CA CYS A 308 17.42 -30.43 -4.54
C CYS A 308 18.12 -31.76 -4.86
N ALA A 309 18.93 -31.78 -5.92
CA ALA A 309 19.63 -33.00 -6.37
C ALA A 309 18.70 -34.22 -6.60
N GLY A 310 17.43 -33.97 -6.96
CA GLY A 310 16.42 -35.03 -7.18
C GLY A 310 15.59 -35.40 -5.95
N GLU A 311 15.92 -34.89 -4.77
CA GLU A 311 15.21 -35.16 -3.52
C GLU A 311 14.32 -33.97 -3.08
N PRO A 312 13.22 -34.22 -2.36
CA PRO A 312 12.33 -33.18 -1.87
C PRO A 312 13.01 -32.29 -0.81
N VAL A 313 12.78 -30.99 -0.91
CA VAL A 313 13.09 -29.96 0.08
C VAL A 313 11.79 -29.63 0.80
N GLU A 314 11.67 -30.09 2.05
CA GLU A 314 10.48 -29.89 2.88
C GLU A 314 10.75 -28.82 3.93
N ILE A 315 9.92 -27.78 3.95
CA ILE A 315 10.07 -26.65 4.86
C ILE A 315 9.01 -26.75 5.95
N MET A 316 9.44 -26.87 7.21
CA MET A 316 8.55 -26.91 8.37
C MET A 316 8.24 -25.47 8.81
N ASN A 317 7.09 -24.93 8.41
CA ASN A 317 6.70 -23.54 8.67
C ASN A 317 6.27 -23.27 10.13
N LEU A 318 6.54 -24.17 11.07
CA LEU A 318 6.23 -24.06 12.50
C LEU A 318 7.48 -24.35 13.34
N MET A 319 7.77 -23.48 14.30
CA MET A 319 8.79 -23.72 15.32
C MET A 319 8.32 -23.31 16.73
N SER A 320 8.83 -24.01 17.73
CA SER A 320 8.57 -23.83 19.16
C SER A 320 9.89 -23.90 19.96
N PRO A 321 10.75 -22.87 19.91
CA PRO A 321 12.02 -22.79 20.65
C PRO A 321 11.82 -22.72 22.18
N ASN A 322 11.38 -23.83 22.79
CA ASN A 322 11.09 -23.97 24.22
C ASN A 322 12.04 -24.98 24.92
N ASN A 323 12.99 -25.55 24.16
CA ASN A 323 13.95 -26.56 24.58
C ASN A 323 13.31 -27.89 25.02
N ASP A 324 12.16 -28.27 24.46
CA ASP A 324 11.54 -29.58 24.68
C ASP A 324 12.06 -30.68 23.72
N GLY A 325 12.92 -30.31 22.77
CA GLY A 325 13.48 -31.19 21.74
C GLY A 325 12.62 -31.29 20.47
N LEU A 326 11.46 -30.63 20.42
CA LEU A 326 10.49 -30.68 19.34
C LEU A 326 10.36 -29.31 18.66
N ASN A 327 10.77 -29.23 17.39
CA ASN A 327 10.68 -28.02 16.57
C ASN A 327 11.36 -26.78 17.20
N ASP A 328 12.42 -26.99 17.98
CA ASP A 328 13.16 -25.90 18.65
C ASP A 328 13.88 -24.94 17.69
N TYR A 329 14.07 -25.34 16.44
CA TYR A 329 14.70 -24.54 15.39
C TYR A 329 13.94 -24.68 14.08
N PHE A 330 14.18 -23.76 13.15
CA PHE A 330 13.54 -23.81 11.84
C PHE A 330 14.09 -24.95 10.98
N ARG A 331 13.30 -26.00 10.76
CA ARG A 331 13.73 -27.22 10.07
C ARG A 331 13.41 -27.17 8.58
N ILE A 332 14.44 -27.40 7.76
CA ILE A 332 14.34 -27.53 6.30
C ILE A 332 15.01 -28.83 5.88
N LEU A 333 14.22 -29.85 5.57
CA LEU A 333 14.73 -31.17 5.18
C LEU A 333 15.20 -31.17 3.72
N GLY A 334 16.15 -32.05 3.39
CA GLY A 334 16.71 -32.19 2.04
C GLY A 334 17.76 -31.13 1.66
N LEU A 335 17.90 -30.05 2.44
CA LEU A 335 18.79 -28.94 2.11
C LEU A 335 20.28 -29.30 2.18
N SER A 336 20.65 -30.36 2.91
CA SER A 336 22.02 -30.88 2.99
C SER A 336 22.60 -31.30 1.62
N LEU A 337 21.73 -31.60 0.65
CA LEU A 337 22.12 -31.95 -0.72
C LEU A 337 22.45 -30.71 -1.57
N CYS A 338 22.08 -29.51 -1.11
CA CYS A 338 22.36 -28.22 -1.75
C CYS A 338 23.15 -27.33 -0.78
N PRO A 339 24.45 -27.62 -0.55
CA PRO A 339 25.26 -26.88 0.41
C PRO A 339 25.43 -25.41 0.03
N ASN A 340 25.28 -25.07 -1.25
CA ASN A 340 25.18 -23.69 -1.73
C ASN A 340 23.73 -23.20 -1.62
N ASN A 341 23.31 -22.94 -0.38
CA ASN A 341 22.05 -22.29 -0.05
C ASN A 341 22.29 -21.04 0.80
N ARG A 342 21.30 -20.15 0.82
CA ARG A 342 21.27 -18.95 1.66
C ARG A 342 19.86 -18.77 2.20
N LEU A 343 19.76 -18.62 3.52
CA LEU A 343 18.52 -18.37 4.23
C LEU A 343 18.55 -16.97 4.82
N GLU A 344 17.50 -16.21 4.55
CA GLU A 344 17.23 -14.91 5.17
C GLU A 344 15.88 -14.99 5.87
N ILE A 345 15.77 -14.45 7.09
CA ILE A 345 14.51 -14.37 7.83
C ILE A 345 14.26 -12.93 8.22
N PHE A 346 13.02 -12.50 8.06
CA PHE A 346 12.51 -11.16 8.27
C PHE A 346 11.35 -11.21 9.25
N ASN A 347 11.25 -10.20 10.11
CA ASN A 347 10.05 -10.04 10.95
C ASN A 347 8.89 -9.42 10.15
N ARG A 348 7.74 -9.27 10.81
CA ARG A 348 6.53 -8.64 10.23
C ARG A 348 6.69 -7.21 9.73
N TRP A 349 7.81 -6.54 10.01
CA TRP A 349 8.10 -5.20 9.52
C TRP A 349 9.03 -5.19 8.31
N GLY A 350 9.46 -6.35 7.81
CA GLY A 350 10.40 -6.46 6.70
C GLY A 350 11.87 -6.31 7.13
N VAL A 351 12.13 -6.17 8.43
CA VAL A 351 13.49 -6.08 8.98
C VAL A 351 14.10 -7.47 9.05
N LYS A 352 15.29 -7.63 8.47
CA LYS A 352 16.03 -8.89 8.50
C LYS A 352 16.51 -9.19 9.91
N VAL A 353 16.10 -10.32 10.46
CA VAL A 353 16.43 -10.78 11.81
C VAL A 353 17.48 -11.89 11.84
N PHE A 354 17.63 -12.64 10.74
CA PHE A 354 18.62 -13.71 10.61
C PHE A 354 19.08 -13.84 9.15
N GLU A 355 20.35 -14.17 8.95
CA GLU A 355 20.92 -14.47 7.64
C GLU A 355 22.07 -15.45 7.77
N THR A 356 22.07 -16.50 6.95
CA THR A 356 23.22 -17.41 6.86
C THR A 356 23.36 -18.03 5.48
N SER A 357 24.55 -18.56 5.21
CA SER A 357 24.83 -19.39 4.03
C SER A 357 25.13 -20.81 4.47
N SER A 358 24.77 -21.79 3.65
CA SER A 358 24.89 -23.21 3.96
C SER A 358 24.15 -23.56 5.27
N TYR A 359 22.87 -23.20 5.35
CA TYR A 359 22.01 -23.42 6.51
C TYR A 359 22.04 -24.89 6.98
N ASP A 360 22.06 -25.10 8.29
CA ASP A 360 22.06 -26.42 8.93
C ASP A 360 23.24 -27.34 8.55
N THR A 361 24.43 -26.76 8.30
CA THR A 361 25.66 -27.54 7.99
C THR A 361 26.76 -27.40 9.04
N LYS A 362 26.76 -26.31 9.81
CA LYS A 362 27.80 -26.00 10.81
C LYS A 362 27.21 -25.48 12.12
N GLY A 363 26.01 -25.95 12.48
CA GLY A 363 25.26 -25.44 13.63
C GLY A 363 24.72 -24.02 13.43
N ASN A 364 24.71 -23.51 12.20
CA ASN A 364 24.15 -22.22 11.81
C ASN A 364 22.62 -22.34 11.58
N ILE A 365 21.92 -22.76 12.62
CA ILE A 365 20.46 -22.94 12.64
C ILE A 365 19.78 -21.70 13.22
N PHE A 366 18.51 -21.50 12.87
CA PHE A 366 17.70 -20.43 13.44
C PHE A 366 16.85 -20.98 14.60
N GLU A 367 17.23 -20.61 15.82
CA GLU A 367 16.60 -21.02 17.08
C GLU A 367 15.68 -19.91 17.66
N GLY A 368 15.23 -18.98 16.82
CA GLY A 368 14.39 -17.85 17.25
C GLY A 368 15.17 -16.67 17.85
N PHE A 369 16.49 -16.64 17.70
CA PHE A 369 17.34 -15.51 18.13
C PHE A 369 17.73 -14.63 16.95
N SER A 370 17.81 -13.32 17.19
CA SER A 370 18.25 -12.38 16.13
C SER A 370 19.77 -12.34 15.97
N ASP A 371 20.22 -12.41 14.72
CA ASP A 371 21.60 -12.21 14.27
C ASP A 371 21.81 -10.87 13.52
N ALA A 372 20.82 -9.99 13.53
CA ALA A 372 20.84 -8.74 12.77
C ALA A 372 22.00 -7.82 13.20
N ARG A 373 23.03 -7.71 12.35
CA ARG A 373 24.25 -6.90 12.55
C ARG A 373 23.99 -5.41 12.85
N LEU A 374 22.80 -4.89 12.54
CA LEU A 374 22.45 -3.46 12.63
C LEU A 374 21.59 -3.09 13.84
N THR A 375 21.23 -4.04 14.71
CA THR A 375 20.45 -3.73 15.93
C THR A 375 21.26 -4.05 17.19
N LEU A 376 21.00 -3.29 18.26
CA LEU A 376 21.58 -3.49 19.61
C LEU A 376 21.22 -4.85 20.27
N ASN A 377 20.64 -5.80 19.53
CA ASN A 377 19.92 -6.98 20.04
C ASN A 377 20.45 -8.32 19.50
N LYS A 378 21.74 -8.43 19.16
CA LYS A 378 22.33 -9.72 18.78
C LYS A 378 22.17 -10.73 19.92
N GLY A 379 21.64 -11.91 19.62
CA GLY A 379 21.40 -12.97 20.61
C GLY A 379 20.17 -12.76 21.49
N LYS A 380 19.26 -11.85 21.13
CA LYS A 380 17.97 -11.69 21.81
C LYS A 380 16.94 -12.64 21.23
N LEU A 381 16.20 -13.30 22.11
CA LEU A 381 15.03 -14.10 21.76
C LEU A 381 13.96 -13.19 21.13
N LEU A 382 13.50 -13.58 19.96
CA LEU A 382 12.49 -12.86 19.20
C LEU A 382 11.08 -13.09 19.81
N PRO A 383 10.10 -12.22 19.57
CA PRO A 383 8.73 -12.46 20.03
C PRO A 383 8.02 -13.54 19.20
N ALA A 384 7.05 -14.23 19.79
CA ALA A 384 6.15 -15.12 19.06
C ALA A 384 5.39 -14.36 17.96
N GLY A 385 5.13 -15.05 16.86
CA GLY A 385 4.40 -14.51 15.71
C GLY A 385 4.90 -15.05 14.37
N THR A 386 4.40 -14.43 13.31
CA THR A 386 4.74 -14.78 11.93
C THR A 386 5.99 -14.02 11.47
N TYR A 387 6.93 -14.78 10.94
CA TYR A 387 8.13 -14.31 10.25
C TYR A 387 8.06 -14.70 8.78
N PHE A 388 8.82 -14.03 7.95
CA PHE A 388 8.94 -14.34 6.53
C PHE A 388 10.36 -14.77 6.24
N TYR A 389 10.54 -15.77 5.38
CA TYR A 389 11.86 -16.21 4.98
C TYR A 389 12.03 -16.15 3.48
N VAL A 390 13.29 -16.09 3.08
CA VAL A 390 13.72 -16.31 1.71
C VAL A 390 14.82 -17.35 1.72
N LEU A 391 14.52 -18.49 1.10
CA LEU A 391 15.46 -19.57 0.87
C LEU A 391 15.89 -19.52 -0.58
N THR A 392 17.18 -19.31 -0.81
CA THR A 392 17.78 -19.44 -2.14
C THR A 392 18.75 -20.61 -2.14
N PHE A 393 18.70 -21.46 -3.17
CA PHE A 393 19.61 -22.59 -3.27
C PHE A 393 19.90 -22.95 -4.73
N ARG A 394 21.10 -23.47 -4.97
CA ARG A 394 21.52 -23.97 -6.27
C ARG A 394 21.34 -25.48 -6.35
N ASP A 395 20.58 -25.93 -7.33
CA ASP A 395 20.49 -27.32 -7.70
C ASP A 395 21.46 -27.58 -8.87
N GLU A 396 22.60 -28.20 -8.59
CA GLU A 396 23.66 -28.43 -9.60
C GLU A 396 23.22 -29.38 -10.73
N ASN A 397 22.17 -30.17 -10.48
CA ASN A 397 21.59 -31.11 -11.44
C ASN A 397 20.45 -30.50 -12.28
N SER A 398 20.11 -29.22 -12.06
CA SER A 398 19.02 -28.55 -12.76
C SER A 398 19.52 -27.55 -13.82
N THR A 399 18.75 -27.42 -14.90
CA THR A 399 18.92 -26.34 -15.88
C THR A 399 18.67 -24.95 -15.26
N VAL A 400 17.83 -24.88 -14.23
CA VAL A 400 17.61 -23.70 -13.39
C VAL A 400 18.60 -23.74 -12.22
N LYS A 401 19.74 -23.06 -12.40
CA LYS A 401 20.86 -23.10 -11.45
C LYS A 401 20.61 -22.39 -10.11
N GLN A 402 19.51 -21.68 -9.95
CA GLN A 402 19.18 -21.01 -8.69
C GLN A 402 17.67 -20.99 -8.51
N LYS A 403 17.21 -21.60 -7.42
CA LYS A 403 15.81 -21.60 -6.99
C LYS A 403 15.68 -20.63 -5.82
N GLU A 404 14.58 -19.89 -5.81
CA GLU A 404 14.21 -19.00 -4.70
C GLU A 404 12.81 -19.41 -4.21
N LYS A 405 12.66 -19.51 -2.89
CA LYS A 405 11.38 -19.70 -2.23
C LYS A 405 11.19 -18.60 -1.19
N ILE A 406 10.13 -17.84 -1.35
CA ILE A 406 9.59 -16.95 -0.31
C ILE A 406 8.50 -17.72 0.43
N GLY A 407 8.49 -17.61 1.76
CA GLY A 407 7.50 -18.26 2.60
C GLY A 407 7.44 -17.65 3.98
N TYR A 408 6.71 -18.30 4.88
CA TYR A 408 6.49 -17.83 6.24
C TYR A 408 6.89 -18.89 7.27
N LEU A 409 7.23 -18.43 8.46
CA LEU A 409 7.55 -19.24 9.62
C LEU A 409 6.74 -18.74 10.81
N PHE A 410 5.87 -19.58 11.34
CA PHE A 410 5.16 -19.32 12.58
C PHE A 410 6.02 -19.76 13.76
N MET A 411 6.27 -18.83 14.68
CA MET A 411 7.06 -19.08 15.89
C MET A 411 6.21 -18.89 17.13
N THR A 412 6.24 -19.88 18.02
CA THR A 412 5.58 -19.87 19.33
C THR A 412 6.57 -20.31 20.43
N TYR A 413 6.21 -20.16 21.70
CA TYR A 413 7.01 -20.61 22.85
C TYR A 413 6.23 -21.59 23.72
#